data_AF-A0A497K007-F1
#
_entry.id   AF-A0A497K007-F1
#
_cell.length_a   1.000
_cell.length_b   1.000
_cell.length_c   1.000
_cell.angle_alpha   90.00
_cell.angle_beta   90.00
_cell.angle_gamma   90.00
#
_symmetry.space_group_name_H-M   'P 1'
#
loop_
_entity.id
_entity.type
_entity.pdbx_description
1 polymer ?
#
loop_
_entity_poly.entity_id
_entity_poly.type
_entity_poly.pdbx_seq_one_letter_code
_entity_poly.pdbx_strand_id
1 'polypeptide(L)'
;MKIFAFSCSPRKQHGVTDSLLNIFLESAEAAGAEVTKHYLTDLNINGCKGCFSCWWGTPGKCIHSDDMDWIIPAILDTDILVYATPVYHGNIIHYLQ
;
A
#
# COMPACT_ATOMS: atom_id res chain seq x y z
N MET A 1 5.29 15.86 7.98
CA MET A 1 4.79 14.50 8.27
C MET A 1 4.41 13.87 6.96
N LYS A 2 4.99 12.73 6.62
CA LYS A 2 4.78 12.01 5.36
C LYS A 2 3.78 10.88 5.56
N ILE A 3 2.69 10.91 4.81
CA ILE A 3 1.65 9.88 4.82
C ILE A 3 1.66 9.16 3.48
N PHE A 4 1.79 7.84 3.54
CA PHE A 4 1.67 6.97 2.39
C PHE A 4 0.41 6.13 2.52
N ALA A 5 -0.47 6.19 1.54
CA ALA A 5 -1.78 5.59 1.61
C ALA A 5 -2.05 4.64 0.43
N PHE A 6 -2.57 3.47 0.75
CA PHE A 6 -3.10 2.52 -0.23
C PHE A 6 -4.62 2.50 -0.19
N SER A 7 -5.23 2.88 -1.31
CA SER A 7 -6.63 2.56 -1.58
C SER A 7 -6.71 1.14 -2.10
N CYS A 8 -7.23 0.25 -1.25
CA CYS A 8 -7.23 -1.18 -1.54
C CYS A 8 -8.56 -1.62 -2.18
N SER A 9 -9.59 -0.76 -2.21
CA SER A 9 -10.87 -1.12 -2.81
C SER A 9 -10.74 -1.54 -4.29
N PRO A 10 -11.25 -2.73 -4.69
CA PRO A 10 -11.31 -3.12 -6.10
C PRO A 10 -12.13 -2.16 -6.96
N ARG A 11 -13.01 -1.36 -6.33
CA ARG A 11 -13.83 -0.34 -7.00
C ARG A 11 -13.11 0.99 -7.18
N LYS A 12 -11.88 1.14 -6.67
CA LYS A 12 -11.05 2.35 -6.75
C LYS A 12 -11.85 3.61 -6.36
N GLN A 13 -11.78 4.66 -7.18
CA GLN A 13 -12.52 5.93 -7.05
C GLN A 13 -14.05 5.79 -6.93
N HIS A 14 -14.63 4.64 -7.28
CA HIS A 14 -16.07 4.38 -7.14
C HIS A 14 -16.41 3.61 -5.85
N GLY A 15 -15.42 3.32 -5.00
CA GLY A 15 -15.59 2.61 -3.74
C GLY A 15 -15.75 3.56 -2.55
N VAL A 16 -16.68 3.23 -1.64
CA VAL A 16 -16.89 3.99 -0.39
C VAL A 16 -15.63 4.07 0.47
N THR A 17 -14.82 2.99 0.49
CA THR A 17 -13.54 2.97 1.19
C THR A 17 -12.56 4.03 0.66
N ASP A 18 -12.52 4.26 -0.66
CA ASP A 18 -11.69 5.31 -1.25
C ASP A 18 -12.23 6.70 -0.90
N SER A 19 -13.55 6.88 -0.95
CA SER A 19 -14.18 8.16 -0.57
C SER A 19 -13.86 8.55 0.88
N LEU A 20 -13.91 7.60 1.81
CA LEU A 20 -13.53 7.83 3.21
C LEU A 20 -12.03 8.11 3.37
N LEU A 21 -11.18 7.41 2.61
CA LEU A 21 -9.75 7.68 2.60
C LEU A 21 -9.48 9.11 2.12
N ASN A 22 -10.12 9.56 1.06
CA ASN A 22 -9.91 10.92 0.52
C ASN A 22 -10.24 11.99 1.56
N ILE A 23 -11.35 11.85 2.30
CA ILE A 23 -11.71 12.81 3.37
C ILE A 23 -10.63 12.88 4.46
N PHE A 24 -10.08 11.72 4.86
CA PHE A 24 -8.99 11.66 5.83
C PHE A 24 -7.72 12.33 5.29
N LEU A 25 -7.34 12.03 4.06
CA LEU A 25 -6.14 12.56 3.43
C LEU A 25 -6.23 14.06 3.18
N GLU A 26 -7.37 14.56 2.69
CA GLU A 26 -7.63 16.00 2.51
C GLU A 26 -7.50 16.76 3.85
N SER A 27 -8.01 16.17 4.94
CA SER A 27 -7.87 16.77 6.28
C SER A 27 -6.43 16.76 6.77
N ALA A 28 -5.66 15.72 6.45
CA ALA A 28 -4.25 15.62 6.81
C ALA A 28 -3.38 16.59 6.00
N GLU A 29 -3.62 16.71 4.69
CA GLU A 29 -2.97 17.72 3.84
C GLU A 29 -3.26 19.14 4.34
N ALA A 30 -4.51 19.44 4.70
CA ALA A 30 -4.89 20.72 5.29
C ALA A 30 -4.17 21.02 6.62
N ALA A 31 -3.75 20.00 7.36
CA ALA A 31 -2.94 20.11 8.56
C ALA A 31 -1.42 20.18 8.29
N GLY A 32 -0.99 20.20 7.01
CA GLY A 32 0.40 20.31 6.58
C GLY A 32 1.13 18.98 6.40
N ALA A 33 0.42 17.86 6.28
CA ALA A 33 1.02 16.58 5.90
C ALA A 33 1.33 16.52 4.39
N GLU A 34 2.44 15.87 4.04
CA GLU A 34 2.74 15.47 2.68
C GLU A 34 2.08 14.11 2.43
N VAL A 35 1.14 14.03 1.50
CA VAL A 35 0.35 12.82 1.26
C VAL A 35 0.66 12.23 -0.11
N THR A 36 0.87 10.92 -0.14
CA THR A 36 0.93 10.13 -1.37
C THR A 36 -0.11 9.02 -1.32
N LYS A 37 -0.94 8.91 -2.36
CA LYS A 37 -1.99 7.87 -2.47
C LYS A 37 -1.77 7.00 -3.71
N HIS A 38 -1.83 5.69 -3.54
CA HIS A 38 -1.83 4.73 -4.64
C HIS A 38 -3.04 3.79 -4.58
N TYR A 39 -3.57 3.39 -5.73
CA TYR A 39 -4.53 2.29 -5.81
C TYR A 39 -3.76 0.97 -5.86
N LEU A 40 -3.93 0.12 -4.85
CA LEU A 40 -3.21 -1.14 -4.76
C LEU A 40 -3.50 -2.07 -5.96
N THR A 41 -4.71 -1.96 -6.52
CA THR A 41 -5.17 -2.74 -7.67
C THR A 41 -4.54 -2.32 -9.00
N ASP A 42 -3.83 -1.19 -9.05
CA ASP A 42 -3.07 -0.74 -10.22
C ASP A 42 -1.60 -1.18 -10.18
N LEU A 43 -1.17 -1.78 -9.07
CA LEU A 43 0.22 -2.17 -8.86
C LEU A 43 0.43 -3.63 -9.27
N ASN A 44 1.55 -3.89 -9.95
CA ASN A 44 2.05 -5.21 -10.23
C ASN A 44 2.84 -5.70 -9.01
N ILE A 45 2.16 -6.37 -8.09
CA ILE A 45 2.75 -6.98 -6.90
C ILE A 45 2.45 -8.47 -6.92
N ASN A 46 3.50 -9.29 -6.91
CA ASN A 46 3.39 -10.74 -6.92
C ASN A 46 3.50 -11.29 -5.50
N GLY A 47 2.68 -12.30 -5.20
CA GLY A 47 2.75 -13.00 -3.92
C GLY A 47 4.11 -13.66 -3.68
N CYS A 48 4.54 -13.67 -2.42
CA CYS A 48 5.80 -14.31 -2.02
C CYS A 48 5.79 -15.81 -2.36
N LYS A 49 6.88 -16.28 -3.00
CA LYS A 49 7.04 -17.71 -3.37
C LYS A 49 7.69 -18.57 -2.29
N GLY A 50 8.07 -17.99 -1.15
CA GLY A 50 8.73 -18.73 -0.06
C GLY A 50 10.09 -19.34 -0.45
N CYS A 51 10.83 -18.74 -1.38
CA CYS A 51 12.13 -19.25 -1.83
C CYS A 51 13.31 -18.90 -0.89
N PHE A 52 13.09 -18.02 0.09
CA PHE A 52 14.07 -17.54 1.09
C PHE A 52 15.35 -16.90 0.51
N SER A 53 15.38 -16.54 -0.78
CA SER A 53 16.56 -15.89 -1.37
C SER A 53 16.84 -14.51 -0.76
N CYS A 54 15.80 -13.79 -0.36
CA CYS A 54 15.91 -12.51 0.34
C CYS A 54 16.50 -12.61 1.76
N TRP A 55 16.71 -13.82 2.28
CA TRP A 55 17.37 -14.04 3.57
C TRP A 55 18.86 -14.36 3.39
N TRP A 56 19.19 -15.22 2.42
CA TRP A 56 20.53 -15.81 2.30
C TRP A 56 21.34 -15.27 1.12
N GLY A 57 20.69 -14.95 0.00
CA GLY A 57 21.36 -14.50 -1.23
C GLY A 57 21.33 -12.99 -1.42
N THR A 58 20.18 -12.36 -1.15
CA THR A 58 19.96 -10.91 -1.27
C THR A 58 19.31 -10.37 -0.01
N PRO A 59 20.04 -10.28 1.13
CA PRO A 59 19.45 -9.89 2.42
C PRO A 59 18.59 -8.62 2.33
N GLY A 60 17.30 -8.75 2.66
CA GLY A 60 16.34 -7.64 2.65
C GLY A 60 15.79 -7.25 1.28
N LYS A 61 16.22 -7.90 0.18
CA LYS A 61 15.73 -7.63 -1.18
C LYS A 61 15.21 -8.89 -1.84
N CYS A 62 13.99 -8.84 -2.39
CA CYS A 62 13.45 -9.94 -3.18
C CYS A 62 14.26 -10.11 -4.48
N ILE A 63 14.45 -11.36 -4.92
CA ILE A 63 15.04 -11.66 -6.23
C ILE A 63 14.04 -11.52 -7.38
N HIS A 64 12.75 -11.44 -7.06
CA HIS A 64 11.68 -11.16 -8.02
C HIS A 64 11.42 -9.66 -8.02
N SER A 65 11.59 -9.03 -9.17
CA SER A 65 11.38 -7.59 -9.36
C SER A 65 9.93 -7.35 -9.76
N ASP A 66 9.27 -6.48 -9.00
CA ASP A 66 7.92 -5.99 -9.21
C ASP A 66 7.77 -4.63 -8.50
N ASP A 67 6.55 -4.11 -8.34
CA ASP A 67 6.37 -2.78 -7.74
C ASP A 67 6.84 -2.68 -6.28
N MET A 68 7.11 -3.81 -5.59
CA MET A 68 7.72 -3.78 -4.26
C MET A 68 9.11 -3.14 -4.24
N ASP A 69 9.82 -3.12 -5.38
CA ASP A 69 11.16 -2.51 -5.49
C ASP A 69 11.14 -1.01 -5.17
N TRP A 70 10.07 -0.29 -5.51
CA TRP A 70 9.91 1.13 -5.20
C TRP A 70 8.98 1.37 -4.01
N ILE A 71 8.02 0.49 -3.74
CA ILE A 71 7.10 0.61 -2.60
C ILE A 71 7.85 0.49 -1.28
N ILE A 72 8.73 -0.51 -1.12
CA ILE A 72 9.46 -0.74 0.13
C ILE A 72 10.24 0.52 0.56
N PRO A 73 11.10 1.11 -0.28
CA PRO A 73 11.81 2.32 0.12
C PRO A 73 10.87 3.52 0.36
N ALA A 74 9.77 3.64 -0.39
CA ALA A 74 8.78 4.70 -0.16
C ALA A 74 8.12 4.56 1.23
N ILE A 75 7.70 3.35 1.61
CA ILE A 75 7.13 3.08 2.94
C ILE A 75 8.14 3.41 4.04
N LEU A 76 9.41 3.01 3.88
CA LEU A 76 10.47 3.26 4.87
C LEU A 76 10.78 4.76 5.09
N ASP A 77 10.47 5.62 4.10
CA ASP A 77 10.64 7.07 4.18
C ASP A 77 9.40 7.79 4.76
N THR A 78 8.34 7.06 5.13
CA THR A 78 7.07 7.66 5.58
C THR A 78 6.87 7.58 7.09
N ASP A 79 6.19 8.58 7.65
CA ASP A 79 5.87 8.61 9.09
C ASP A 79 4.61 7.79 9.40
N ILE A 80 3.65 7.77 8.46
CA ILE A 80 2.36 7.09 8.60
C ILE A 80 2.04 6.31 7.33
N LEU A 81 1.76 5.03 7.49
CA LEU A 81 1.25 4.15 6.43
C LEU A 81 -0.24 3.86 6.66
N VAL A 82 -1.08 4.11 5.66
CA VAL A 82 -2.53 3.92 5.73
C VAL A 82 -2.98 2.87 4.74
N TYR A 83 -3.67 1.83 5.23
CA TYR A 83 -4.34 0.84 4.40
C TYR A 83 -5.86 1.03 4.43
N ALA A 84 -6.43 1.57 3.36
CA ALA A 84 -7.88 1.70 3.23
C ALA A 84 -8.45 0.47 2.52
N THR A 85 -8.81 -0.56 3.29
CA THR A 85 -9.35 -1.83 2.78
C THR A 85 -10.83 -2.01 3.12
N PRO A 86 -11.66 -2.42 2.15
CA PRO A 86 -12.99 -2.93 2.48
C PRO A 86 -12.85 -4.27 3.22
N VAL A 87 -13.88 -4.64 4.00
CA VAL A 87 -13.96 -5.94 4.67
C VAL A 87 -14.67 -6.92 3.75
N TYR A 88 -13.94 -7.90 3.19
CA TYR A 88 -14.48 -8.98 2.36
C TYR A 88 -14.33 -10.31 3.12
N HIS A 89 -15.45 -11.02 3.32
CA HIS A 89 -15.47 -12.29 4.06
C HIS A 89 -14.85 -12.21 5.47
N GLY A 90 -15.03 -11.09 6.17
CA GLY A 90 -14.51 -10.89 7.53
C GLY A 90 -13.00 -10.63 7.59
N ASN A 91 -12.34 -10.36 6.46
CA ASN A 91 -10.91 -10.07 6.39
C ASN A 91 -10.63 -8.89 5.45
N ILE A 92 -9.36 -8.51 5.36
CA ILE A 92 -8.83 -7.66 4.28
C ILE A 92 -8.95 -8.39 2.94
N ILE A 93 -8.84 -7.64 1.85
CA ILE A 93 -8.86 -8.20 0.51
C ILE A 93 -7.58 -8.99 0.19
N HIS A 94 -7.64 -9.89 -0.80
CA HIS A 94 -6.51 -10.71 -1.22
C HIS A 94 -5.29 -9.91 -1.73
N TYR A 95 -5.47 -8.70 -2.27
CA TYR A 95 -4.36 -7.87 -2.74
C TYR A 95 -3.41 -7.43 -1.61
N LEU A 96 -3.83 -7.53 -0.35
CA LEU A 96 -3.03 -7.18 0.83
C LEU A 96 -2.50 -8.42 1.60
N GLN A 97 -2.77 -9.63 1.12
CA GLN A 97 -2.37 -10.89 1.77
C GLN A 97 -1.12 -11.46 1.10
#